data_AF-A0A520P6G9-F1
#
_entry.id   AF-A0A520P6G9-F1
#
_cell.length_a   1.000
_cell.length_b   1.000
_cell.length_c   1.000
_cell.angle_alpha   90.00
_cell.angle_beta   90.00
_cell.angle_gamma   90.00
#
_symmetry.space_group_name_H-M   'P 1'
#
loop_
_entity.id
_entity.type
_entity.pdbx_description
1 polymer ?
#
loop_
_entity_poly.entity_id
_entity_poly.type
_entity_poly.pdbx_seq_one_letter_code
_entity_poly.pdbx_strand_id
1 'polypeptide(L)'
;MPSILNTTDINFTKDFESLLLTKREADQDVDDIVAKILNDVKNHGDTAVIELTAKYDRLDLTPETLAFSESEIDQAIEGVATKEREALELAAKRIRNYHERQLP
;
A
#
# COMPACT_ATOMS: atom_id res chain seq x y z
N MET A 1 3.52 -19.13 -14.01
CA MET A 1 4.63 -20.10 -14.10
C MET A 1 5.93 -19.34 -13.89
N PRO A 2 6.87 -19.79 -13.06
CA PRO A 2 8.13 -19.07 -12.86
C PRO A 2 8.97 -19.10 -14.13
N SER A 3 9.56 -17.97 -14.50
CA SER A 3 10.59 -17.91 -15.54
C SER A 3 11.90 -18.46 -14.98
N ILE A 4 12.40 -19.56 -15.55
CA ILE A 4 13.67 -20.18 -15.17
C ILE A 4 14.68 -19.87 -16.27
N LEU A 5 15.79 -19.22 -15.93
CA LEU A 5 16.89 -18.86 -16.83
C LEU A 5 18.16 -19.56 -16.36
N ASN A 6 19.01 -19.98 -17.31
CA ASN A 6 20.33 -20.56 -17.00
C ASN A 6 21.43 -19.70 -17.63
N THR A 7 22.41 -19.29 -16.82
CA THR A 7 23.53 -18.41 -17.24
C THR A 7 24.43 -19.02 -18.30
N THR A 8 24.38 -20.34 -18.51
CA THR A 8 25.16 -21.04 -19.54
C THR A 8 24.46 -21.14 -20.89
N ASP A 9 23.18 -20.79 -20.96
CA ASP A 9 22.44 -20.89 -22.20
C ASP A 9 22.90 -19.79 -23.17
N ILE A 10 23.02 -20.15 -24.46
CA ILE A 10 23.47 -19.21 -25.50
C ILE A 10 22.55 -17.99 -25.65
N ASN A 11 21.28 -18.12 -25.24
CA ASN A 11 20.30 -17.04 -25.26
C ASN A 11 20.14 -16.33 -23.91
N PHE A 12 20.91 -16.68 -22.88
CA PHE A 12 20.73 -16.15 -21.52
C PHE A 12 20.63 -14.62 -21.48
N THR A 13 21.58 -13.92 -22.11
CA THR A 13 21.60 -12.44 -22.12
C THR A 13 20.30 -11.87 -22.69
N LYS A 14 19.83 -12.42 -23.82
CA LYS A 14 18.61 -11.98 -24.48
C LYS A 14 17.37 -12.27 -23.64
N ASP A 15 17.27 -13.48 -23.08
CA ASP A 15 16.11 -13.90 -22.31
C ASP A 15 16.06 -13.19 -20.93
N PHE A 16 17.22 -12.88 -20.36
CA PHE A 16 17.37 -12.07 -19.15
C PHE A 16 17.00 -10.61 -19.41
N GLU A 17 17.46 -10.01 -20.51
CA GLU A 17 17.04 -8.67 -20.93
C GLU A 17 15.52 -8.60 -21.15
N SER A 18 14.94 -9.61 -21.81
CA SER A 18 13.48 -9.71 -21.99
C SER A 18 12.74 -9.79 -20.66
N LEU A 19 13.28 -10.52 -19.67
CA LEU A 19 12.70 -10.60 -18.33
C LEU A 19 12.77 -9.24 -17.60
N LEU A 20 13.90 -8.54 -17.69
CA LEU A 20 14.07 -7.21 -17.10
C LEU A 20 13.14 -6.17 -17.75
N LEU A 21 12.88 -6.32 -19.06
CA LEU A 21 11.99 -5.47 -19.83
C LEU A 21 10.52 -5.88 -19.74
N THR A 22 10.20 -6.96 -19.02
CA THR A 22 8.82 -7.31 -18.68
C THR A 22 8.30 -6.29 -17.67
N LYS A 23 8.03 -5.07 -18.14
CA LYS A 23 7.31 -4.07 -17.38
C LYS A 23 5.93 -4.64 -17.06
N ARG A 24 5.52 -4.49 -15.80
CA ARG A 24 4.11 -4.41 -15.45
C ARG A 24 3.64 -3.05 -15.97
N GLU A 25 3.35 -2.93 -17.26
CA GLU A 25 2.64 -1.75 -17.74
C GLU A 25 1.31 -1.72 -17.00
N ALA A 26 1.01 -0.60 -16.35
CA ALA A 26 -0.35 -0.34 -15.93
C ALA A 26 -1.16 -0.20 -17.21
N ASP A 27 -2.25 -0.96 -17.34
CA ASP A 27 -3.16 -0.83 -18.47
C ASP A 27 -3.60 0.65 -18.55
N GLN A 28 -3.61 1.25 -19.75
CA GLN A 28 -3.99 2.66 -19.95
C GLN A 28 -5.35 3.01 -19.30
N ASP A 29 -6.24 2.03 -19.18
CA ASP A 29 -7.52 2.15 -18.49
C ASP A 29 -7.36 2.53 -17.00
N VAL A 30 -6.35 1.99 -16.32
CA VAL A 30 -6.06 2.31 -14.91
C VAL A 30 -5.59 3.74 -14.75
N ASP A 31 -4.73 4.23 -15.66
CA ASP A 31 -4.20 5.59 -15.60
C ASP A 31 -5.33 6.63 -15.75
N ASP A 32 -6.24 6.42 -16.69
CA ASP A 32 -7.40 7.30 -16.91
C ASP A 32 -8.36 7.28 -15.70
N ILE A 33 -8.59 6.11 -15.10
CA ILE A 33 -9.41 5.97 -13.89
C ILE A 33 -8.79 6.73 -12.72
N VAL A 34 -7.49 6.55 -12.48
CA VAL A 34 -6.78 7.23 -11.38
C VAL A 34 -6.77 8.74 -11.59
N ALA A 35 -6.51 9.21 -12.82
CA ALA A 35 -6.57 10.64 -13.14
C ALA A 35 -7.96 11.23 -12.84
N LYS A 36 -9.03 10.50 -13.16
CA LYS A 36 -10.40 10.90 -12.83
C LYS A 36 -10.62 10.98 -11.33
N ILE A 37 -10.20 9.96 -10.56
CA ILE A 37 -10.31 9.93 -9.09
C ILE A 37 -9.60 11.13 -8.46
N LEU A 38 -8.35 11.40 -8.88
CA LEU A 38 -7.58 12.53 -8.35
C LEU A 38 -8.25 13.88 -8.64
N ASN A 39 -8.77 14.06 -9.85
CA ASN A 39 -9.49 15.28 -10.21
C ASN A 39 -10.79 15.42 -9.41
N ASP A 40 -11.50 14.33 -9.16
CA ASP A 40 -12.73 14.32 -8.38
C ASP A 40 -12.48 14.71 -6.92
N VAL A 41 -11.52 14.07 -6.27
CA VAL A 41 -11.10 14.40 -4.89
C VAL A 41 -10.60 15.83 -4.79
N LYS A 42 -9.85 16.32 -5.78
CA LYS A 42 -9.38 17.72 -5.80
C LYS A 42 -10.53 18.73 -5.85
N ASN A 43 -11.60 18.45 -6.60
CA ASN A 43 -12.68 19.40 -6.82
C ASN A 43 -13.80 19.28 -5.78
N HIS A 44 -14.00 18.10 -5.19
CA HIS A 44 -15.13 17.82 -4.29
C HIS A 44 -14.73 17.36 -2.89
N GLY A 45 -13.43 17.20 -2.61
CA GLY A 45 -12.89 16.90 -1.28
C GLY A 45 -13.47 15.63 -0.66
N ASP A 46 -13.83 15.70 0.62
CA ASP A 46 -14.33 14.58 1.44
C ASP A 46 -15.57 13.91 0.82
N THR A 47 -16.42 14.67 0.11
CA THR A 47 -17.60 14.10 -0.57
C THR A 47 -17.18 13.05 -1.59
N ALA A 48 -16.20 13.36 -2.44
CA ALA A 48 -15.68 12.40 -3.42
C ALA A 48 -14.99 11.22 -2.73
N VAL A 49 -14.25 11.47 -1.65
CA VAL A 49 -13.62 10.37 -0.88
C VAL A 49 -14.67 9.41 -0.36
N ILE A 50 -15.73 9.91 0.29
CA ILE A 50 -16.82 9.10 0.86
C ILE A 50 -17.53 8.29 -0.24
N GLU A 51 -17.88 8.92 -1.37
CA GLU A 51 -18.54 8.23 -2.48
C GLU A 51 -17.66 7.13 -3.09
N LEU A 52 -16.36 7.39 -3.24
CA LEU A 52 -15.42 6.41 -3.77
C LEU A 52 -15.18 5.26 -2.79
N THR A 53 -15.13 5.53 -1.48
CA THR A 53 -15.05 4.50 -0.43
C THR A 53 -16.29 3.62 -0.44
N ALA A 54 -17.49 4.20 -0.54
CA ALA A 54 -18.73 3.42 -0.66
C ALA A 54 -18.72 2.52 -1.91
N LYS A 55 -18.18 3.03 -3.03
CA LYS A 55 -18.10 2.29 -4.30
C LYS A 55 -17.09 1.14 -4.26
N TYR A 56 -15.87 1.39 -3.81
CA TYR A 56 -14.77 0.42 -3.93
C TYR A 56 -14.62 -0.46 -2.70
N ASP A 57 -14.84 0.09 -1.51
CA ASP A 57 -14.63 -0.59 -0.24
C ASP A 57 -15.94 -1.08 0.40
N ARG A 58 -17.09 -0.65 -0.16
CA ARG A 58 -18.44 -1.01 0.30
C ARG A 58 -18.69 -0.59 1.76
N LEU A 59 -18.14 0.56 2.13
CA LEU A 59 -18.24 1.13 3.46
C LEU A 59 -18.92 2.51 3.37
N ASP A 60 -20.01 2.69 4.09
CA ASP A 60 -20.66 4.00 4.25
C ASP A 60 -19.95 4.78 5.35
N LEU A 61 -19.44 5.96 5.00
CA LEU A 61 -18.79 6.89 5.91
C LEU A 61 -19.49 8.25 5.89
N THR A 62 -19.31 9.00 6.97
CA THR A 62 -19.63 10.44 7.03
C THR A 62 -18.33 11.22 7.21
N PRO A 63 -18.33 12.55 7.00
CA PRO A 63 -17.14 13.36 7.24
C PRO A 63 -16.54 13.18 8.65
N GLU A 64 -17.39 12.92 9.65
CA GLU A 64 -16.98 12.72 11.04
C GLU A 64 -16.37 11.33 11.30
N THR A 65 -16.64 10.34 10.45
CA THR A 65 -16.15 8.95 10.61
C THR A 65 -15.01 8.62 9.65
N LEU A 66 -14.46 9.60 8.93
CA LEU A 66 -13.30 9.39 8.04
C LEU A 66 -12.04 8.98 8.80
N ALA A 67 -11.90 9.43 10.05
CA ALA A 67 -10.76 9.10 10.90
C ALA A 67 -11.21 8.23 12.07
N PHE A 68 -10.39 7.24 12.41
CA PHE A 68 -10.55 6.51 13.67
C PHE A 68 -10.27 7.44 14.85
N SER A 69 -11.11 7.35 15.87
CA SER A 69 -10.88 7.99 17.16
C SER A 69 -9.75 7.30 17.93
N GLU A 70 -9.12 8.03 18.85
CA GLU A 70 -8.12 7.46 19.76
C GLU A 70 -8.68 6.27 20.54
N SER A 71 -9.96 6.34 20.94
CA SER A 71 -10.61 5.25 21.67
C SER A 71 -10.78 3.98 20.83
N GLU A 72 -11.09 4.09 19.53
CA GLU A 72 -11.18 2.93 18.64
C GLU A 72 -9.81 2.28 18.45
N ILE A 73 -8.76 3.10 18.37
CA ILE A 73 -7.37 2.63 18.28
C ILE A 73 -6.97 1.90 19.56
N ASP A 74 -7.24 2.47 20.74
CA ASP A 74 -6.94 1.85 22.02
C ASP A 74 -7.67 0.50 22.19
N GLN A 75 -8.96 0.45 21.83
CA GLN A 75 -9.74 -0.79 21.85
C GLN A 75 -9.16 -1.85 20.90
N ALA A 76 -8.73 -1.43 19.70
CA ALA A 76 -8.09 -2.33 18.75
C ALA A 76 -6.76 -2.89 19.31
N ILE A 77 -5.98 -2.06 20.01
CA ILE A 77 -4.74 -2.49 20.69
C ILE A 77 -5.03 -3.51 21.79
N GLU A 78 -6.07 -3.31 22.59
CA GLU A 78 -6.49 -4.25 23.63
C GLU A 78 -6.90 -5.62 23.07
N GLY A 79 -7.42 -5.65 21.84
CA GLY A 79 -7.77 -6.88 21.12
C GLY A 79 -6.58 -7.68 20.60
N VAL A 80 -5.36 -7.12 20.62
CA VAL A 80 -4.16 -7.81 20.14
C VAL A 80 -3.59 -8.72 21.22
N ALA A 81 -3.39 -9.99 20.88
CA ALA A 81 -2.76 -10.94 21.79
C ALA A 81 -1.32 -10.51 22.16
N THR A 82 -0.95 -10.75 23.42
CA THR A 82 0.28 -10.20 24.02
C THR A 82 1.54 -10.51 23.22
N LYS A 83 1.65 -11.73 22.69
CA LYS A 83 2.83 -12.17 21.94
C LYS A 83 3.00 -11.39 20.63
N GLU A 84 1.91 -11.18 19.91
CA GLU A 84 1.86 -10.40 18.67
C GLU A 84 2.17 -8.94 18.95
N ARG A 85 1.61 -8.38 20.03
CA ARG A 85 1.90 -7.01 20.48
C ARG A 85 3.38 -6.82 20.78
N GLU A 86 3.97 -7.70 21.60
CA GLU A 86 5.40 -7.66 21.93
C GLU A 86 6.29 -7.76 20.67
N ALA A 87 5.91 -8.59 19.70
CA ALA A 87 6.63 -8.71 18.44
C ALA A 87 6.59 -7.42 17.61
N LEU A 88 5.43 -6.77 17.51
CA LEU A 88 5.27 -5.49 16.81
C LEU A 88 6.04 -4.36 17.52
N GLU A 89 5.98 -4.29 18.85
CA GLU A 89 6.71 -3.29 19.65
C GLU A 89 8.23 -3.46 19.50
N LEU A 90 8.74 -4.70 19.51
CA LEU A 90 10.15 -4.98 19.26
C LEU A 90 10.58 -4.55 17.86
N ALA A 91 9.78 -4.85 16.83
CA ALA A 91 10.05 -4.44 15.46
C ALA A 91 10.10 -2.91 15.35
N ALA A 92 9.10 -2.21 15.89
CA ALA A 92 9.02 -0.75 15.90
C ALA A 92 10.23 -0.13 16.62
N LYS A 93 10.64 -0.67 17.77
CA LYS A 93 11.83 -0.23 18.51
C LYS A 93 13.11 -0.36 17.68
N ARG A 94 13.29 -1.49 16.98
CA ARG A 94 14.47 -1.71 16.13
C ARG A 94 14.51 -0.76 14.95
N ILE A 95 13.37 -0.53 14.29
CA ILE A 95 13.24 0.43 13.18
C ILE A 95 13.59 1.84 13.68
N ARG A 96 13.00 2.28 14.79
CA ARG A 96 13.27 3.60 15.38
C ARG A 96 14.74 3.79 15.73
N ASN A 97 15.32 2.85 16.48
CA ASN A 97 16.73 2.92 16.89
C ASN A 97 17.70 3.01 15.71
N TYR A 98 17.37 2.39 14.58
CA TYR A 98 18.17 2.47 13.37
C TYR A 98 18.08 3.86 12.72
N HIS A 99 16.86 4.38 12.53
CA HIS A 99 16.64 5.67 11.87
C HIS A 99 17.06 6.87 12.74
N GLU A 100 16.99 6.77 14.07
CA GLU A 100 17.51 7.80 14.98
C GLU A 100 19.00 8.04 14.79
N ARG A 101 19.77 7.02 14.41
CA ARG A 101 21.21 7.15 14.09
C ARG A 101 21.48 7.75 12.72
N GLN A 102 20.44 7.88 11.88
CA GLN A 102 20.51 8.46 10.54
C GLN A 102 19.96 9.89 10.50
N LEU A 103 19.54 10.43 11.64
CA LEU A 103 19.18 11.84 11.72
C LEU A 103 20.42 12.68 11.37
N PRO A 104 20.26 13.70 10.51
CA PRO A 104 21.36 14.54 10.04
C PRO A 104 22.00 15.37 11.16
#